data_AF-A0A9D1JGT4-F1
#
_entry.id   AF-A0A9D1JGT4-F1
#
_cell.length_a   1.000
_cell.length_b   1.000
_cell.length_c   1.000
_cell.angle_alpha   90.00
_cell.angle_beta   90.00
_cell.angle_gamma   90.00
#
_symmetry.space_group_name_H-M   'P 1'
#
loop_
_entity.id
_entity.type
_entity.pdbx_description
1 polymer ?
#
loop_
_entity_poly.entity_id
_entity_poly.type
_entity_poly.pdbx_seq_one_letter_code
_entity_poly.pdbx_strand_id
1 'polypeptide(L)'
;MGLVLLWCGGLLCLVIGFYTRNQRKPMCLWGGLRVWESQVKNVQAYNRAVGRMWCVTSIPFWICGLIVYVYPPSALIIFGLFCTVGMGLMLWYYHKIQEKYFLP
;
A
#
# COMPACT_ATOMS: atom_id res chain seq x y z
N MET A 1 -9.99 20.61 -7.42
CA MET A 1 -10.42 19.60 -6.43
C MET A 1 -9.71 18.25 -6.58
N GLY A 2 -9.64 17.65 -7.78
CA GLY A 2 -9.12 16.28 -7.96
C GLY A 2 -7.62 16.04 -7.67
N LEU A 3 -6.75 17.00 -8.03
CA LEU A 3 -5.29 16.83 -7.89
C LEU A 3 -4.83 16.74 -6.42
N VAL A 4 -5.34 17.63 -5.57
CA VAL A 4 -4.99 17.68 -4.14
C VAL A 4 -5.37 16.37 -3.46
N LEU A 5 -6.54 15.80 -3.78
CA LEU A 5 -6.99 14.52 -3.20
C LEU A 5 -6.08 13.36 -3.61
N LEU A 6 -5.68 13.29 -4.88
CA LEU A 6 -4.79 12.23 -5.37
C LEU A 6 -3.41 12.30 -4.71
N TRP A 7 -2.83 13.49 -4.63
CA TRP A 7 -1.52 13.67 -4.01
C TRP A 7 -1.55 13.47 -2.49
N CYS A 8 -2.60 13.91 -1.80
CA CYS A 8 -2.81 13.58 -0.40
C CYS A 8 -2.91 12.06 -0.20
N GLY A 9 -3.63 11.34 -1.06
CA GLY A 9 -3.69 9.87 -1.03
C GLY A 9 -2.32 9.20 -1.23
N GLY A 10 -1.55 9.68 -2.21
CA GLY A 10 -0.18 9.23 -2.46
C GLY A 10 0.76 9.48 -1.28
N LEU A 11 0.69 10.67 -0.68
CA LEU A 11 1.44 11.03 0.53
C LEU A 11 1.09 10.14 1.71
N LEU A 12 -0.20 9.90 1.96
CA LEU A 12 -0.63 9.00 3.03
C LEU A 12 -0.06 7.59 2.84
N CYS A 13 -0.13 7.04 1.62
CA CYS A 13 0.44 5.74 1.32
C CYS A 13 1.96 5.71 1.53
N LEU A 14 2.68 6.77 1.12
CA LEU A 14 4.13 6.88 1.36
C LEU A 14 4.47 6.97 2.85
N VAL A 15 3.77 7.81 3.60
CA VAL A 15 3.99 7.99 5.04
C VAL A 15 3.75 6.67 5.77
N ILE A 16 2.68 5.94 5.45
CA ILE A 16 2.44 4.59 5.98
C ILE A 16 3.59 3.66 5.59
N GLY A 17 4.02 3.70 4.32
CA GLY A 17 5.13 2.87 3.83
C GLY A 17 6.46 3.12 4.54
N PHE A 18 6.78 4.37 4.89
CA PHE A 18 7.98 4.69 5.67
C PHE A 18 7.81 4.39 7.15
N TYR A 19 6.66 4.72 7.73
CA TYR A 19 6.36 4.48 9.14
C TYR A 19 6.44 2.99 9.47
N THR A 20 5.84 2.15 8.64
CA THR A 20 5.81 0.69 8.83
C THR A 20 7.20 0.07 8.84
N ARG A 21 8.16 0.56 8.04
CA ARG A 21 9.53 0.03 8.00
C ARG A 21 10.27 0.12 9.34
N ASN A 22 9.94 1.13 10.16
CA ASN A 22 10.59 1.36 11.45
C ASN A 22 9.78 0.83 12.64
N GLN A 23 8.61 0.23 12.39
CA GLN A 23 7.80 -0.35 13.46
C GLN A 23 8.46 -1.60 14.04
N ARG A 24 8.44 -1.70 15.37
CA ARG A 24 8.85 -2.91 16.11
C ARG A 24 7.76 -3.95 16.19
N LYS A 25 6.49 -3.53 16.09
CA LYS A 25 5.32 -4.41 16.08
C LYS A 25 4.94 -4.76 14.64
N PRO A 26 4.47 -5.98 14.37
CA PRO A 26 4.03 -6.37 13.03
C PRO A 26 2.85 -5.49 12.61
N MET A 27 3.00 -4.86 11.44
CA MET A 27 1.94 -4.06 10.87
C MET A 27 0.81 -4.96 10.37
N CYS A 28 -0.42 -4.71 10.80
CA CYS A 28 -1.58 -5.36 10.22
C CYS A 28 -2.14 -4.51 9.07
N LEU A 29 -2.56 -5.17 7.99
CA LEU A 29 -3.39 -4.50 6.99
C LEU A 29 -4.74 -4.11 7.60
N TRP A 30 -5.29 -2.97 7.18
CA TRP A 30 -6.58 -2.47 7.64
C TRP A 30 -7.67 -3.54 7.39
N GLY A 31 -8.36 -3.96 8.44
CA GLY A 31 -9.38 -5.03 8.40
C GLY A 31 -8.85 -6.46 8.58
N GLY A 32 -7.55 -6.68 8.74
CA GLY A 32 -6.97 -7.98 9.06
C GLY A 32 -7.05 -8.36 10.55
N LEU A 33 -7.01 -9.66 10.85
CA LEU A 33 -6.78 -10.16 12.20
C LEU A 33 -5.42 -9.65 12.72
N ARG A 34 -5.38 -9.27 14.00
CA ARG A 34 -4.17 -8.77 14.65
C ARG A 34 -3.04 -9.79 14.49
N VAL A 35 -2.01 -9.44 13.72
CA VAL A 35 -0.82 -10.26 13.57
C VAL A 35 -0.02 -10.17 14.86
N TRP A 36 0.22 -11.32 15.50
CA TRP A 36 1.03 -11.36 16.72
C TRP A 36 2.51 -11.51 16.39
N GLU A 37 3.39 -10.95 17.22
CA GLU A 37 4.85 -11.09 17.06
C GLU A 37 5.28 -12.56 17.06
N SER A 38 4.59 -13.41 17.83
CA SER A 38 4.82 -14.85 17.87
C SER A 38 4.53 -15.59 16.57
N GLN A 39 3.76 -14.99 15.63
CA GLN A 39 3.43 -15.60 14.35
C GLN A 39 4.45 -15.26 13.25
N VAL A 40 5.32 -14.27 13.47
CA VAL A 40 6.19 -13.71 12.44
C VAL A 40 7.65 -14.06 12.75
N LYS A 41 8.30 -14.80 11.85
CA LYS A 41 9.70 -15.22 11.98
C LYS A 41 10.67 -14.05 12.14
N ASN A 42 10.43 -12.96 11.41
CA ASN A 42 11.23 -11.74 11.47
C ASN A 42 10.36 -10.51 11.23
N VAL A 43 9.97 -9.84 12.33
CA VAL A 43 9.06 -8.69 12.29
C VAL A 43 9.62 -7.54 11.46
N GLN A 44 10.93 -7.26 11.55
CA GLN A 44 11.53 -6.14 10.81
C GLN A 44 11.58 -6.42 9.30
N ALA A 45 11.88 -7.64 8.88
CA ALA A 45 11.85 -8.03 7.47
C ALA A 45 10.42 -8.01 6.90
N TYR A 46 9.44 -8.50 7.67
CA TYR A 46 8.03 -8.42 7.35
C TYR A 46 7.57 -6.97 7.17
N ASN A 47 7.84 -6.12 8.16
CA ASN A 47 7.48 -4.70 8.14
C ASN A 47 8.14 -3.93 6.99
N ARG A 48 9.38 -4.28 6.62
CA ARG A 48 10.04 -3.72 5.42
C ARG A 48 9.32 -4.13 4.13
N ALA A 49 8.86 -5.37 4.02
CA ALA A 49 8.12 -5.85 2.85
C ALA A 49 6.74 -5.17 2.75
N VAL A 50 6.00 -5.09 3.87
CA VAL A 50 4.72 -4.35 3.95
C VAL A 50 4.91 -2.88 3.62
N GLY A 51 5.94 -2.24 4.17
CA GLY A 51 6.23 -0.83 3.87
C GLY A 51 6.63 -0.60 2.41
N ARG A 52 7.35 -1.53 1.77
CA ARG A 52 7.64 -1.47 0.34
C ARG A 52 6.35 -1.59 -0.48
N MET A 53 5.43 -2.47 -0.11
CA MET A 53 4.13 -2.59 -0.77
C MET A 53 3.39 -1.25 -0.76
N TRP A 54 3.25 -0.61 0.40
CA TRP A 54 2.60 0.71 0.52
C TRP A 54 3.27 1.81 -0.33
N CYS A 55 4.61 1.82 -0.39
CA CYS A 55 5.32 2.74 -1.28
C CYS A 55 4.98 2.49 -2.75
N VAL A 56 4.93 1.24 -3.19
CA VAL A 56 4.56 0.89 -4.58
C VAL A 56 3.10 1.27 -4.87
N THR A 57 2.18 1.02 -3.93
CA THR A 57 0.78 1.43 -4.02
C THR A 57 0.63 2.95 -4.14
N SER A 58 1.58 3.76 -3.66
CA SER A 58 1.52 5.22 -3.83
C SER A 58 1.78 5.68 -5.27
N ILE A 59 2.54 4.93 -6.08
CA ILE A 59 3.02 5.36 -7.40
C ILE A 59 1.86 5.77 -8.33
N PRO A 60 0.77 4.99 -8.45
CA PRO A 60 -0.34 5.36 -9.33
C PRO A 60 -1.07 6.63 -8.90
N PHE A 61 -1.10 6.98 -7.62
CA PHE A 61 -1.66 8.27 -7.17
C PHE A 61 -0.88 9.47 -7.72
N TRP A 62 0.45 9.39 -7.73
CA TRP A 62 1.31 10.42 -8.29
C TRP A 62 1.11 10.55 -9.79
N ILE A 63 1.07 9.41 -10.50
CA ILE A 63 0.85 9.35 -11.96
C ILE A 63 -0.54 9.91 -12.32
N CYS A 64 -1.61 9.48 -11.64
CA CYS A 64 -2.95 10.01 -11.86
C CYS A 64 -3.03 11.51 -11.57
N GLY A 65 -2.34 12.00 -10.54
CA GLY A 65 -2.27 13.43 -10.24
C GLY A 65 -1.59 14.25 -11.34
N LEU A 66 -0.62 13.69 -12.07
CA LEU A 66 -0.02 14.33 -13.24
C LEU A 66 -0.96 14.27 -14.45
N ILE A 67 -1.58 13.11 -14.72
CA ILE A 67 -2.46 12.89 -15.87
C ILE A 67 -3.72 13.76 -15.79
N VAL A 68 -4.26 14.01 -14.59
CA VAL A 68 -5.47 14.82 -14.43
C VAL A 68 -5.31 16.25 -14.95
N TYR A 69 -4.08 16.77 -15.01
CA TYR A 69 -3.79 18.10 -15.56
C TYR A 69 -3.90 18.16 -17.08
N VAL A 70 -3.57 17.05 -17.76
CA VAL A 70 -3.53 16.97 -19.23
C VAL A 70 -4.84 16.41 -19.78
N TYR A 71 -5.40 15.36 -19.15
CA TYR A 71 -6.60 14.69 -19.62
C TYR A 71 -7.44 14.16 -18.45
N PRO A 72 -8.32 15.00 -17.86
CA PRO A 72 -9.12 14.64 -16.68
C PRO A 72 -9.95 13.35 -16.81
N PRO A 73 -10.60 13.04 -17.95
CA PRO A 73 -11.41 11.82 -18.08
C PRO A 73 -10.60 10.52 -17.99
N SER A 74 -9.39 10.48 -18.56
CA SER A 74 -8.56 9.27 -18.48
C SER A 74 -8.04 9.04 -17.07
N ALA A 75 -7.73 10.12 -16.33
CA ALA A 75 -7.31 10.03 -14.94
C ALA A 75 -8.38 9.36 -14.07
N LEU A 76 -9.67 9.61 -14.31
CA LEU A 76 -10.78 8.93 -13.62
C LEU A 76 -10.83 7.44 -13.92
N ILE A 77 -10.66 7.04 -15.19
CA ILE A 77 -10.66 5.63 -15.60
C ILE A 77 -9.48 4.89 -14.98
N ILE A 78 -8.28 5.47 -15.06
CA ILE A 78 -7.05 4.89 -14.48
C ILE A 78 -7.20 4.78 -12.95
N PHE A 79 -7.74 5.80 -12.30
CA PHE A 79 -7.98 5.78 -10.87
C PHE A 79 -9.02 4.71 -10.47
N GLY A 80 -10.11 4.57 -11.23
CA GLY A 80 -11.11 3.51 -11.01
C GLY A 80 -10.52 2.10 -11.15
N LEU A 81 -9.67 1.89 -12.15
CA LEU A 81 -8.93 0.62 -12.32
C LEU A 81 -7.96 0.37 -11.16
N PHE A 82 -7.29 1.42 -10.68
CA PHE A 82 -6.39 1.30 -9.55
C PHE A 82 -7.12 0.94 -8.24
N CYS A 83 -8.27 1.57 -7.98
CA CYS A 83 -9.09 1.27 -6.81
C CYS A 83 -9.66 -0.15 -6.81
N THR A 84 -9.85 -0.76 -7.99
CA THR A 84 -10.39 -2.12 -8.12
C THR A 84 -9.27 -3.16 -8.24
N VAL A 85 -8.58 -3.18 -9.38
CA VAL A 85 -7.51 -4.13 -9.70
C VAL A 85 -6.30 -3.92 -8.78
N GLY A 86 -5.91 -2.66 -8.54
CA GLY A 86 -4.79 -2.35 -7.66
C GLY A 86 -5.02 -2.79 -6.22
N MET A 87 -6.26 -2.66 -5.71
CA MET A 87 -6.61 -3.15 -4.38
C MET A 87 -6.56 -4.68 -4.30
N GLY A 88 -7.08 -5.39 -5.31
CA GLY A 88 -6.96 -6.85 -5.39
C GLY A 88 -5.51 -7.34 -5.42
N LEU A 89 -4.66 -6.69 -6.23
CA LEU A 89 -3.23 -7.01 -6.30
C LEU A 89 -2.50 -6.72 -4.99
N MET A 90 -2.85 -5.63 -4.31
CA MET A 90 -2.29 -5.28 -3.01
C MET A 90 -2.65 -6.33 -1.95
N LEU A 91 -3.90 -6.79 -1.90
CA LEU A 91 -4.34 -7.85 -0.99
C LEU A 91 -3.62 -9.17 -1.27
N TRP A 92 -3.54 -9.57 -2.54
CA TRP A 92 -2.82 -10.77 -2.95
C TRP A 92 -1.34 -10.70 -2.56
N TYR A 93 -0.68 -9.56 -2.79
CA TYR A 93 0.72 -9.37 -2.43
C TYR A 93 0.92 -9.39 -0.90
N TYR A 94 -0.02 -8.82 -0.15
CA TYR A 94 -0.01 -8.88 1.31
C TYR A 94 -0.09 -10.32 1.82
N HIS A 95 -0.98 -11.16 1.26
CA HIS A 95 -1.03 -12.59 1.59
C HIS A 95 0.28 -13.31 1.27
N LYS A 96 0.87 -13.04 0.10
CA LYS A 96 2.20 -13.54 -0.27
C LYS A 96 3.29 -13.15 0.73
N ILE A 97 3.23 -11.93 1.29
CA ILE A 97 4.14 -11.50 2.35
C ILE A 97 3.88 -12.33 3.62
N GLN A 98 2.62 -12.51 4.03
CA GLN A 98 2.29 -13.31 5.21
C GLN A 98 2.80 -14.75 5.09
N GLU A 99 2.51 -15.45 3.98
CA GLU A 99 3.01 -16.81 3.71
C GLU A 99 4.53 -16.91 3.80
N LYS A 100 5.25 -15.87 3.37
CA LYS A 100 6.72 -15.86 3.36
C LYS A 100 7.33 -15.66 4.74
N TYR A 101 6.69 -14.88 5.60
CA TYR A 101 7.27 -14.44 6.88
C TYR A 101 6.61 -15.06 8.11
N PHE A 102 5.45 -15.70 7.94
CA PHE A 102 4.80 -16.40 9.04
C PHE A 102 5.50 -17.72 9.31
N LEU A 103 5.43 -18.16 10.56
CA LEU A 103 5.91 -19.48 10.94
C LEU A 103 4.96 -20.55 10.34
N PRO A 104 5.51 -21.70 9.89
CA PRO A 104 4.71 -22.83 9.44
C PRO A 104 3.85 -23.43 10.57
#